data_AF-A0A2G2MUU6-F1
#
_entry.id   AF-A0A2G2MUU6-F1
#
_cell.length_a   1.000
_cell.length_b   1.000
_cell.length_c   1.000
_cell.angle_alpha   90.00
_cell.angle_beta   90.00
_cell.angle_gamma   90.00
#
_symmetry.space_group_name_H-M   'P 1'
#
loop_
_entity.id
_entity.type
_entity.pdbx_description
1 polymer ?
#
loop_
_entity_poly.entity_id
_entity_poly.type
_entity_poly.pdbx_seq_one_letter_code
_entity_poly.pdbx_strand_id
1 'polypeptide(L)' 'MDIRDSDIEEGLVTAAKLVEAYGDDYWPIFEKLEKELDKRQSRVLKIRARLRSRRNAKLIKRKY' A
#
# COMPACT_ATOMS: atom_id res chain seq x y z
N MET A 1 -13.56 13.10 -1.38
CA MET A 1 -13.64 11.88 -0.56
C MET A 1 -12.25 11.26 -0.59
N ASP A 2 -11.60 11.10 0.55
CA ASP A 2 -10.25 10.51 0.62
C ASP A 2 -10.38 8.99 0.68
N ILE A 3 -9.74 8.26 -0.24
CA ILE A 3 -9.80 6.79 -0.30
C ILE A 3 -8.71 6.24 0.61
N ARG A 4 -9.09 5.55 1.68
CA ARG A 4 -8.17 4.91 2.62
C ARG A 4 -7.74 3.54 2.09
N ASP A 5 -6.63 3.04 2.61
CA ASP A 5 -6.14 1.69 2.25
C ASP A 5 -7.17 0.60 2.57
N SER A 6 -7.94 0.75 3.65
CA SER A 6 -9.05 -0.15 4.01
C SER A 6 -10.14 -0.21 2.95
N ASP A 7 -10.41 0.91 2.28
CA ASP A 7 -11.44 0.97 1.23
C ASP A 7 -10.96 0.22 -0.03
N ILE A 8 -9.63 0.19 -0.27
CA ILE A 8 -9.02 -0.61 -1.35
C ILE A 8 -9.00 -2.10 -0.99
N GLU A 9 -8.71 -2.44 0.25
CA GLU A 9 -8.76 -3.83 0.75
C GLU A 9 -10.16 -4.42 0.62
N GLU A 10 -11.21 -3.66 0.96
CA GLU A 10 -12.60 -4.09 0.75
C GLU A 10 -12.93 -4.26 -0.74
N GLY A 11 -12.45 -3.35 -1.58
CA GLY A 11 -12.53 -3.46 -3.04
C GLY A 11 -11.85 -4.72 -3.58
N LEU A 12 -10.69 -5.10 -3.03
CA LEU A 12 -9.96 -6.33 -3.40
C LEU A 12 -10.77 -7.58 -3.08
N VAL A 13 -11.38 -7.65 -1.89
CA VAL A 13 -12.26 -8.78 -1.51
C VAL A 13 -13.44 -8.88 -2.48
N THR A 14 -14.02 -7.76 -2.88
CA THR A 14 -15.11 -7.73 -3.86
C THR A 14 -14.64 -8.19 -5.24
N ALA A 15 -13.50 -7.69 -5.72
CA ALA A 15 -12.93 -8.07 -7.01
C ALA A 15 -12.57 -9.56 -7.05
N ALA A 16 -12.03 -10.12 -5.96
CA ALA A 16 -11.73 -11.55 -5.87
C ALA A 16 -12.99 -12.42 -6.04
N LYS A 17 -14.10 -12.03 -5.40
CA LYS A 17 -15.40 -12.72 -5.58
C LYS A 17 -15.89 -12.65 -7.03
N LEU A 18 -15.66 -11.54 -7.72
CA LEU A 18 -16.02 -11.40 -9.14
C LEU A 18 -15.15 -12.27 -10.03
N VAL A 19 -13.84 -12.37 -9.75
CA VAL A 19 -12.94 -13.29 -10.44
C VAL A 19 -13.38 -14.74 -10.23
N GLU A 20 -13.72 -15.14 -9.00
CA GLU A 20 -14.24 -16.49 -8.75
C GLU A 20 -15.55 -16.77 -9.51
N ALA A 21 -16.45 -15.79 -9.59
CA ALA A 21 -17.76 -15.96 -10.21
C ALA A 21 -17.75 -15.90 -11.74
N TYR A 22 -16.90 -15.06 -12.32
CA TYR A 22 -16.94 -14.69 -13.74
C TYR A 22 -15.60 -14.89 -14.47
N GLY A 23 -14.57 -15.36 -13.77
CA GLY A 23 -13.27 -15.68 -14.35
C GLY A 23 -12.44 -14.46 -14.72
N ASP A 24 -11.57 -14.66 -15.70
CA ASP A 24 -10.45 -13.76 -16.01
C ASP A 24 -10.87 -12.38 -16.52
N ASP A 25 -12.13 -12.18 -16.94
CA ASP A 25 -12.64 -10.88 -17.36
C ASP A 25 -12.53 -9.82 -16.25
N TYR A 26 -12.62 -10.25 -14.99
CA TYR A 26 -12.50 -9.37 -13.81
C TYR A 26 -11.08 -9.34 -13.23
N TRP A 27 -10.17 -10.20 -13.71
CA TRP A 27 -8.78 -10.27 -13.26
C TRP A 27 -8.06 -8.91 -13.34
N PRO A 28 -8.20 -8.11 -14.42
CA PRO A 28 -7.53 -6.81 -14.51
C PRO A 28 -7.95 -5.82 -13.43
N ILE A 29 -9.14 -5.96 -12.84
CA ILE A 29 -9.62 -5.10 -11.75
C ILE A 29 -8.92 -5.49 -10.45
N PHE A 30 -8.89 -6.79 -10.15
CA PHE A 30 -8.18 -7.32 -8.99
C PHE A 30 -6.70 -6.90 -9.02
N GLU A 31 -5.99 -7.13 -10.12
CA GLU A 31 -4.59 -6.75 -10.27
C GLU A 31 -4.34 -5.24 -10.06
N LYS A 32 -5.25 -4.39 -10.55
CA LYS A 32 -5.10 -2.93 -10.40
C LYS A 32 -5.21 -2.51 -8.96
N LEU A 33 -6.16 -3.06 -8.22
CA LEU A 33 -6.36 -2.77 -6.81
C LEU A 33 -5.18 -3.29 -5.97
N GLU A 34 -4.68 -4.48 -6.28
CA GLU A 34 -3.52 -5.07 -5.61
C GLU A 34 -2.26 -4.20 -5.81
N LYS A 35 -1.98 -3.82 -7.06
CA LYS A 35 -0.84 -2.94 -7.39
C LYS A 35 -0.95 -1.57 -6.73
N GLU A 36 -2.15 -1.02 -6.58
CA GLU A 36 -2.34 0.26 -5.91
C GLU A 36 -2.11 0.14 -4.39
N LEU A 37 -2.63 -0.92 -3.76
CA LEU A 37 -2.41 -1.17 -2.35
C LEU A 37 -0.91 -1.32 -2.03
N ASP A 38 -0.19 -2.13 -2.82
CA ASP A 38 1.25 -2.33 -2.65
C ASP A 38 2.04 -1.01 -2.83
N LYS A 39 1.70 -0.20 -3.84
CA LYS A 39 2.33 1.12 -4.03
C LYS A 39 2.16 2.02 -2.81
N ARG A 40 0.96 2.06 -2.23
CA ARG A 40 0.66 2.89 -1.06
C ARG A 40 1.44 2.42 0.17
N GLN A 41 1.41 1.12 0.45
CA GLN A 41 2.15 0.52 1.56
C GLN A 41 3.67 0.73 1.40
N SER A 42 4.20 0.52 0.21
CA SER A 42 5.60 0.77 -0.14
C SER A 42 6.00 2.24 0.08
N ARG A 43 5.14 3.19 -0.30
CA ARG A 43 5.37 4.63 -0.07
C ARG A 43 5.46 4.94 1.42
N VAL A 44 4.53 4.41 2.23
CA VAL A 44 4.54 4.59 3.69
C VAL A 44 5.81 4.01 4.31
N LEU A 45 6.22 2.81 3.90
CA LEU A 45 7.44 2.16 4.37
C LEU A 45 8.69 2.99 4.04
N LYS A 46 8.80 3.49 2.80
CA LYS A 46 9.91 4.35 2.35
C LYS A 46 9.99 5.64 3.18
N ILE A 47 8.87 6.30 3.42
CA ILE A 47 8.80 7.51 4.25
C ILE A 47 9.26 7.20 5.67
N ARG A 48 8.71 6.14 6.29
CA ARG A 48 9.08 5.72 7.65
C ARG A 48 10.58 5.39 7.75
N ALA A 49 11.14 4.68 6.78
CA ALA A 49 12.56 4.36 6.72
C ALA A 49 13.42 5.62 6.65
N ARG A 50 13.04 6.60 5.81
CA ARG A 50 13.77 7.87 5.68
C ARG A 50 13.71 8.71 6.97
N LEU A 51 12.55 8.77 7.62
CA LEU A 51 12.37 9.48 8.89
C LEU A 51 13.19 8.85 10.03
N ARG A 52 13.20 7.51 10.13
CA ARG A 52 14.05 6.79 11.10
C ARG A 52 15.54 7.08 10.87
N SER A 53 15.98 7.01 9.62
CA SER A 53 17.38 7.28 9.25
C SER A 53 17.82 8.70 9.62
N ARG A 54 16.96 9.70 9.35
CA ARG A 54 17.23 11.10 9.73
C ARG A 54 17.29 11.30 11.25
N ARG A 55 16.40 10.64 12.00
CA ARG A 55 16.41 10.70 13.47
C ARG A 55 17.71 10.13 14.04
N ASN A 56 18.16 8.99 13.54
CA ASN A 56 19.40 8.35 13.98
C ASN A 56 20.63 9.23 13.69
N ALA A 57 20.69 9.85 12.51
CA ALA A 57 21.76 10.78 12.16
C ALA A 57 21.80 12.02 13.08
N LYS A 58 20.62 12.52 13.49
CA LYS A 58 20.52 13.66 14.42
C LYS A 58 20.95 13.29 15.85
N LEU A 59 20.73 12.06 16.29
CA LEU A 59 21.18 11.57 17.60
C LEU A 59 22.71 11.43 17.65
N ILE A 60 23.33 10.94 16.57
CA ILE A 60 24.80 10.83 16.48
C ILE A 60 25.44 12.23 16.55
N LYS A 61 24.93 13.21 15.79
CA LYS A 61 25.45 14.59 15.79
C LYS A 61 25.26 15.36 17.12
N ARG A 62 24.45 14.86 18.05
CA ARG A 62 24.22 15.50 19.36
C ARG A 62 25.13 14.99 20.46
N LYS A 63 25.89 13.92 20.17
CA LYS A 63 26.75 13.20 21.13
C LYS A 63 28.24 13.51 20.91
N TYR A 64 28.54 14.35 19.93
CA TYR A 64 29.83 14.98 19.63
C TYR A 64 29.64 16.49 19.65
#